data_AF-A0A951X2I4-F1
#
_entry.id   AF-A0A951X2I4-F1
#
_cell.length_a   1.000
_cell.length_b   1.000
_cell.length_c   1.000
_cell.angle_alpha   90.00
_cell.angle_beta   90.00
_cell.angle_gamma   90.00
#
_symmetry.space_group_name_H-M   'P 1'
#
loop_
_entity.id
_entity.type
_entity.pdbx_description
1 polymer ?
#
loop_
_entity_poly.entity_id
_entity_poly.type
_entity_poly.pdbx_seq_one_letter_code
_entity_poly.pdbx_strand_id
1 'polypeptide(L)'
;MRQLLVVLAIASMLLFASAGVASAEHGTEPVGGCPDGFMLHHMHEMHGGHHHHHIGNDADQNGDLYLCVKHVGKGGKNHVHIDNNVPCDPDPSRCEVHAHGM
;
A
#
# COMPACT_ATOMS: atom_id res chain seq x y z
N MET A 1 -1.08 -7.97 50.29
CA MET A 1 0.00 -7.65 49.33
C MET A 1 0.17 -8.69 48.23
N ARG A 2 0.36 -9.99 48.52
CA ARG A 2 0.46 -11.04 47.47
C ARG A 2 -0.70 -11.07 46.47
N GLN A 3 -1.94 -10.91 46.94
CA GLN A 3 -3.12 -10.93 46.08
C GLN A 3 -3.19 -9.70 45.13
N LEU A 4 -2.75 -8.53 45.61
CA LEU A 4 -2.66 -7.31 44.80
C LEU A 4 -1.62 -7.43 43.67
N LEU A 5 -0.50 -8.11 43.93
CA LEU A 5 0.54 -8.35 42.92
C LEU A 5 0.07 -9.28 41.81
N VAL A 6 -0.73 -10.30 42.15
CA VAL A 6 -1.32 -11.23 41.17
C VAL A 6 -2.33 -10.50 40.28
N VAL A 7 -3.17 -9.64 40.85
CA VAL A 7 -4.14 -8.84 40.08
C VAL A 7 -3.43 -7.86 39.14
N LEU A 8 -2.36 -7.20 39.60
CA LEU A 8 -1.56 -6.31 38.74
C LEU A 8 -0.88 -7.05 37.59
N ALA A 9 -0.35 -8.24 37.85
CA ALA A 9 0.29 -9.07 36.82
C ALA A 9 -0.70 -9.48 35.73
N ILE A 10 -1.89 -9.96 36.12
CA ILE A 10 -2.96 -10.35 35.19
C ILE A 10 -3.45 -9.14 34.38
N ALA A 11 -3.65 -7.99 35.02
CA ALA A 11 -4.06 -6.76 34.34
C ALA A 11 -3.02 -6.31 33.30
N SER A 12 -1.73 -6.40 33.62
CA SER A 12 -0.66 -6.08 32.66
C SER A 12 -0.65 -7.04 31.47
N MET A 13 -0.86 -8.34 31.72
CA MET A 13 -0.86 -9.37 30.68
C MET A 13 -2.03 -9.20 29.70
N LEU A 14 -3.21 -8.80 30.21
CA LEU A 14 -4.38 -8.48 29.40
C LEU A 14 -4.18 -7.22 28.55
N LEU A 15 -3.53 -6.19 29.10
CA LEU A 15 -3.17 -4.98 28.35
C LEU A 15 -2.21 -5.29 27.19
N PHE A 16 -1.18 -6.11 27.43
CA PHE A 16 -0.27 -6.55 26.36
C PHE A 16 -0.94 -7.44 25.31
N ALA A 17 -1.92 -8.27 25.70
CA ALA A 17 -2.67 -9.10 24.75
C ALA A 17 -3.55 -8.28 23.79
N SER A 18 -3.99 -7.08 24.18
CA SER A 18 -4.78 -6.19 23.33
C SER A 18 -3.96 -5.33 22.35
N ALA A 19 -2.63 -5.25 22.52
CA ALA A 19 -1.76 -4.47 21.63
C ALA A 19 -1.46 -5.18 20.29
N GLY A 20 -1.87 -6.45 20.13
CA GLY A 20 -1.56 -7.29 18.97
C GLY A 20 -2.64 -7.40 17.90
N VAL A 21 -3.79 -6.72 18.04
CA VAL A 21 -4.84 -6.68 16.99
C VAL A 21 -4.67 -5.44 16.11
N ALA A 22 -3.45 -5.22 15.59
CA ALA A 22 -3.32 -4.46 14.36
C ALA A 22 -3.76 -5.42 13.24
N SER A 23 -5.04 -5.33 12.90
CA SER A 23 -5.64 -6.04 11.77
C SER A 23 -4.70 -5.95 10.57
N ALA A 24 -4.21 -7.09 10.11
CA ALA A 24 -3.84 -7.24 8.72
C ALA A 24 -5.15 -7.14 7.92
N GLU A 25 -5.62 -5.91 7.69
CA GLU A 25 -6.68 -5.66 6.73
C GLU A 25 -6.17 -6.11 5.37
N HIS A 26 -6.85 -7.10 4.80
CA HIS A 26 -6.78 -7.37 3.39
C HIS A 26 -7.14 -6.08 2.64
N GLY A 27 -6.14 -5.42 2.07
CA GLY A 27 -6.30 -4.23 1.24
C GLY A 27 -6.59 -2.98 2.04
N THR A 28 -5.54 -2.25 2.45
CA THR A 28 -5.67 -0.82 2.67
C THR A 28 -6.36 -0.22 1.44
N GLU A 29 -7.47 0.49 1.61
CA GLU A 29 -8.00 1.28 0.50
C GLU A 29 -6.94 2.34 0.13
N PRO A 30 -6.70 2.57 -1.16
CA PRO A 30 -5.75 3.60 -1.58
C PRO A 30 -6.20 4.97 -1.07
N VAL A 31 -5.27 5.72 -0.47
CA VAL A 31 -5.52 7.05 0.12
C VAL A 31 -5.75 8.09 -0.99
N GLY A 32 -5.24 7.81 -2.19
CA GLY A 32 -5.54 8.56 -3.39
C GLY A 32 -5.43 7.71 -4.66
N GLY A 33 -5.79 8.33 -5.77
CA GLY A 33 -5.81 7.74 -7.09
C GLY A 33 -4.68 8.24 -7.97
N CYS A 34 -4.77 7.84 -9.24
CA CYS A 34 -3.81 8.16 -10.26
C CYS A 34 -4.25 9.29 -11.19
N PRO A 35 -3.30 10.08 -11.72
CA PRO A 35 -3.58 10.98 -12.83
C PRO A 35 -4.04 10.20 -14.07
N ASP A 36 -4.73 10.90 -14.97
CA ASP A 36 -5.29 10.28 -16.18
C ASP A 36 -4.22 9.54 -17.00
N GLY A 37 -4.52 8.28 -17.34
CA GLY A 37 -3.64 7.41 -18.12
C GLY A 37 -2.52 6.73 -17.33
N PHE A 38 -2.56 6.79 -16.00
CA PHE A 38 -1.81 5.91 -15.10
C PHE A 38 -2.74 4.86 -14.49
N MET A 39 -2.18 3.70 -14.16
CA MET A 39 -2.88 2.60 -13.50
C MET A 39 -2.41 2.51 -12.06
N LEU A 40 -3.35 2.39 -11.12
CA LEU A 40 -3.04 2.20 -9.72
C LEU A 40 -2.69 0.73 -9.46
N HIS A 41 -1.52 0.47 -8.89
CA HIS A 41 -1.07 -0.86 -8.56
C HIS A 41 -0.62 -0.93 -7.10
N HIS A 42 -0.88 -2.08 -6.46
CA HIS A 42 -0.30 -2.36 -5.16
C HIS A 42 1.20 -2.54 -5.30
N MET A 43 1.99 -1.90 -4.42
CA MET A 43 3.42 -2.12 -4.33
C MET A 43 3.66 -3.59 -4.02
N HIS A 44 4.20 -4.33 -4.97
CA HIS A 44 4.71 -5.67 -4.72
C HIS A 44 6.21 -5.56 -4.46
N GLU A 45 6.74 -6.39 -3.56
CA GLU A 45 8.17 -6.66 -3.53
C GLU A 45 8.57 -7.11 -4.94
N MET A 46 9.33 -6.26 -5.64
CA MET A 46 9.80 -6.51 -7.01
C MET A 46 10.90 -7.58 -7.02
N HIS A 47 10.59 -8.77 -6.52
CA HIS A 47 11.45 -9.95 -6.56
C HIS A 47 11.10 -10.78 -7.79
N GLY A 48 11.39 -10.28 -8.99
CA GLY A 48 11.05 -11.02 -10.22
C GLY A 48 11.59 -10.45 -11.52
N GLY A 49 12.79 -10.88 -11.91
CA GLY A 49 13.11 -11.45 -13.24
C GLY A 49 12.87 -10.70 -14.55
N HIS A 50 12.28 -9.50 -14.58
CA HIS A 50 12.00 -8.79 -15.82
C HIS A 50 12.71 -7.43 -15.87
N HIS A 51 13.53 -7.23 -16.90
CA HIS A 51 14.33 -6.02 -17.14
C HIS A 51 13.47 -4.82 -17.60
N HIS A 52 12.51 -4.39 -16.77
CA HIS A 52 11.81 -3.13 -16.99
C HIS A 52 12.65 -1.97 -16.47
N HIS A 53 12.59 -0.83 -17.16
CA HIS A 53 13.27 0.38 -16.73
C HIS A 53 12.27 1.26 -15.99
N HIS A 54 12.47 1.40 -14.69
CA HIS A 54 11.63 2.23 -13.85
C HIS A 54 12.11 3.69 -13.90
N ILE A 55 11.17 4.61 -14.08
CA ILE A 55 11.44 6.04 -14.20
C ILE A 55 10.52 6.78 -13.23
N GLY A 56 11.10 7.59 -12.36
CA GLY A 56 10.33 8.41 -11.41
C GLY A 56 10.51 7.95 -9.98
N ASN A 57 9.43 8.01 -9.20
CA ASN A 57 9.43 7.67 -7.80
C ASN A 57 8.85 6.26 -7.59
N ASP A 58 9.73 5.33 -7.21
CA ASP A 58 9.39 3.93 -6.91
C ASP A 58 9.08 3.70 -5.42
N ALA A 59 9.05 4.76 -4.61
CA ALA A 59 8.75 4.68 -3.19
C ALA A 59 7.36 5.23 -2.89
N ASP A 60 6.56 4.48 -2.16
CA ASP A 60 5.34 4.96 -1.53
C ASP A 60 5.66 6.08 -0.53
N GLN A 61 5.13 7.28 -0.78
CA GLN A 61 5.35 8.45 0.08
C GLN A 61 4.22 8.68 1.08
N ASN A 62 3.04 8.11 0.86
CA ASN A 62 1.86 8.33 1.70
C ASN A 62 1.56 7.15 2.66
N GLY A 63 2.28 6.04 2.50
CA GLY A 63 2.25 4.85 3.36
C GLY A 63 1.07 3.92 3.11
N ASP A 64 0.38 4.06 1.97
CA ASP A 64 -0.82 3.28 1.66
C ASP A 64 -0.55 1.99 0.87
N LEU A 65 0.70 1.78 0.46
CA LEU A 65 1.21 0.65 -0.32
C LEU A 65 0.75 0.63 -1.79
N TYR A 66 0.37 1.77 -2.37
CA TYR A 66 0.02 1.88 -3.78
C TYR A 66 0.90 2.86 -4.54
N LEU A 67 1.07 2.61 -5.83
CA LEU A 67 1.75 3.51 -6.76
C LEU A 67 1.02 3.54 -8.10
N CYS A 68 1.19 4.65 -8.79
CA CYS A 68 0.68 4.86 -10.13
C CYS A 68 1.74 4.50 -11.17
N VAL A 69 1.40 3.60 -12.09
CA VAL A 69 2.28 3.11 -13.14
C VAL A 69 1.75 3.49 -14.51
N LYS A 70 2.66 3.90 -15.41
CA LYS A 70 2.36 4.06 -16.83
C LYS A 70 3.46 3.45 -17.70
N HIS A 71 3.08 2.55 -18.59
CA HIS A 71 4.01 2.00 -19.57
C HIS A 71 4.24 3.01 -20.71
N VAL A 72 5.51 3.32 -20.99
CA VAL A 72 5.90 4.30 -22.02
C VAL A 72 6.95 3.77 -22.99
N GLY A 73 6.98 4.34 -24.19
CA GLY A 73 7.91 4.00 -25.26
C GLY A 73 7.52 2.74 -26.06
N LYS A 74 8.30 2.45 -27.10
CA LYS A 74 8.05 1.32 -28.01
C LYS A 74 8.22 0.00 -27.24
N GLY A 75 7.12 -0.76 -27.11
CA GLY A 75 7.11 -2.06 -26.44
C GLY A 75 6.93 -2.01 -24.92
N GLY A 76 6.57 -0.85 -24.34
CA GLY A 76 6.10 -0.76 -22.96
C GLY A 76 7.12 -1.11 -21.88
N LYS A 77 8.42 -1.16 -22.21
CA LYS A 77 9.49 -1.59 -21.27
C LYS A 77 9.87 -0.55 -20.24
N ASN A 78 9.51 0.72 -20.45
CA ASN A 78 9.76 1.78 -19.48
C ASN A 78 8.51 2.00 -18.66
N HIS A 79 8.61 1.88 -17.35
CA HIS A 79 7.50 2.06 -16.43
C HIS A 79 7.71 3.36 -15.68
N VAL A 80 6.83 4.32 -15.91
CA VAL A 80 6.84 5.57 -15.14
C VAL A 80 6.07 5.33 -13.86
N HIS A 81 6.72 5.48 -12.71
CA HIS A 81 6.11 5.35 -11.40
C HIS A 81 6.01 6.72 -10.72
N ILE A 82 4.84 7.00 -10.15
CA ILE A 82 4.57 8.17 -9.32
C ILE A 82 3.67 7.77 -8.15
N ASP A 83 3.66 8.61 -7.11
CA ASP A 83 2.80 8.42 -5.94
C ASP A 83 1.31 8.67 -6.27
N ASN A 84 0.41 8.00 -5.56
CA ASN A 84 -1.05 8.08 -5.77
C ASN A 84 -1.71 9.14 -4.88
N ASN A 85 -1.49 10.42 -5.19
CA ASN A 85 -2.02 11.53 -4.39
C ASN A 85 -3.16 12.30 -5.07
N VAL A 86 -3.74 11.79 -6.16
CA VAL A 86 -4.87 12.46 -6.82
C VAL A 86 -6.17 12.14 -6.07
N PRO A 87 -7.02 13.12 -5.72
CA PRO A 87 -8.30 12.82 -5.09
C PRO A 87 -9.18 11.90 -5.95
N CYS A 88 -9.83 10.92 -5.32
CA CYS A 88 -10.80 10.02 -5.97
C CYS A 88 -12.08 10.76 -6.37
N ASP A 89 -12.45 11.85 -5.70
CA ASP A 89 -13.62 12.63 -6.08
C ASP A 89 -13.25 13.77 -7.05
N PRO A 90 -14.06 14.01 -8.10
CA PRO A 90 -15.35 13.37 -8.42
C PRO A 90 -15.24 12.12 -9.31
N ASP A 91 -14.03 11.62 -9.59
CA ASP A 91 -13.79 10.52 -10.53
C ASP A 91 -13.21 9.28 -9.83
N PRO A 92 -14.08 8.40 -9.28
CA PRO A 92 -13.64 7.26 -8.46
C PRO A 92 -12.84 6.23 -9.26
N SER A 93 -12.89 6.27 -10.59
CA SER A 93 -12.13 5.35 -11.45
C SER A 93 -10.61 5.51 -11.27
N ARG A 94 -10.15 6.68 -10.80
CA ARG A 94 -8.73 6.94 -10.48
C ARG A 94 -8.19 6.08 -9.35
N CYS A 95 -9.06 5.57 -8.49
CA CYS A 95 -8.73 4.78 -7.31
C CYS A 95 -9.03 3.28 -7.51
N GLU A 96 -9.40 2.88 -8.73
CA GLU A 96 -9.56 1.48 -9.07
C GLU A 96 -8.19 0.80 -9.14
N VAL A 97 -7.99 -0.23 -8.31
CA VAL A 97 -6.73 -0.96 -8.25
C VAL A 97 -6.68 -1.97 -9.40
N HIS A 98 -5.69 -1.83 -10.28
CA HIS A 98 -5.46 -2.74 -11.39
C HIS A 98 -4.61 -3.94 -10.95
N ALA A 99 -5.07 -5.15 -11.25
CA ALA A 99 -4.27 -6.35 -11.03
C ALA A 99 -3.04 -6.35 -11.96
N HIS A 100 -1.88 -6.72 -11.43
CA HIS A 100 -0.70 -6.96 -12.25
C HIS A 100 -0.92 -8.19 -13.15
N GLY A 101 -0.99 -7.99 -14.47
CA GLY A 101 -0.82 -9.07 -15.46
C GLY A 101 -2.10 -9.72 -16.02
N MET A 102 -3.17 -8.97 -16.26
CA MET A 102 -4.22 -9.39 -17.20
C MET A 102 -4.02 -8.76 -18.58
#